data_AF-A0A0A0IAT6-F1
#
_entry.id   AF-A0A0A0IAT6-F1
#
_cell.length_a   1.000
_cell.length_b   1.000
_cell.length_c   1.000
_cell.angle_alpha   90.00
_cell.angle_beta   90.00
_cell.angle_gamma   90.00
#
_symmetry.space_group_name_H-M   'P 1'
#
loop_
_entity.id
_entity.type
_entity.pdbx_description
1 polymer ?
#
loop_
_entity_poly.entity_id
_entity_poly.type
_entity_poly.pdbx_seq_one_letter_code
_entity_poly.pdbx_strand_id
1 'polypeptide(L)'
;MKRFNGIKHKIYLKIYKRIEKKNTARIVKNSIYVKQNINNENVIGYIKFIKDIDIPSRTLCKNIIIETYKAIKNNIDVEDSIKSDLRILLECKGISFVY
;
A
#
# COMPACT_ATOMS: atom_id res chain seq x y z
N MET A 1 16.08 14.77 35.01
CA MET A 1 15.34 13.63 34.40
C MET A 1 15.11 13.74 32.88
N LYS A 2 16.03 14.29 32.06
CA LYS A 2 15.83 14.46 30.60
C LYS A 2 16.33 13.28 29.72
N ARG A 3 17.16 12.37 30.26
CA ARG A 3 17.81 11.29 29.48
C ARG A 3 16.90 10.07 29.19
N PHE A 4 15.93 9.77 30.05
CA PHE A 4 15.04 8.61 29.88
C PHE A 4 14.08 8.73 28.67
N ASN A 5 13.68 9.95 28.29
CA ASN A 5 12.84 10.17 27.11
C ASN A 5 13.59 9.93 25.78
N GLY A 6 14.90 10.20 25.73
CA GLY A 6 15.70 10.00 24.52
C GLY A 6 15.91 8.53 24.15
N ILE A 7 16.04 7.64 25.14
CA ILE A 7 16.21 6.19 24.90
C ILE A 7 14.90 5.58 24.39
N LYS A 8 13.76 5.88 25.03
CA LYS A 8 12.44 5.42 24.57
C LYS A 8 12.13 5.89 23.15
N HIS A 9 12.45 7.15 22.84
CA HIS A 9 12.29 7.70 21.50
C HIS A 9 13.16 7.00 20.45
N LYS A 10 14.45 6.74 20.75
CA LYS A 10 15.33 5.98 19.86
C LYS A 10 14.82 4.55 19.59
N ILE A 11 14.33 3.86 20.62
CA ILE A 11 13.75 2.52 20.48
C ILE A 11 12.50 2.56 19.61
N TYR A 12 11.59 3.52 19.87
CA TYR A 12 10.39 3.73 19.06
C TYR A 12 10.73 3.95 17.58
N LEU A 13 11.65 4.87 17.28
CA LEU A 13 12.08 5.15 15.90
C LEU A 13 12.67 3.90 15.21
N LYS A 14 13.42 3.08 15.95
CA LYS A 14 13.99 1.83 15.42
C LYS A 14 12.88 0.81 15.09
N ILE A 15 11.87 0.69 15.95
CA ILE A 15 10.71 -0.18 15.73
C ILE A 15 9.91 0.32 14.53
N TYR A 16 9.61 1.62 14.49
CA TYR A 16 8.89 2.26 13.38
C TYR A 16 9.58 2.01 12.04
N LYS A 17 10.89 2.27 11.94
CA LYS A 17 11.67 2.01 10.71
C LYS A 17 11.66 0.54 10.28
N ARG A 18 11.63 -0.40 11.23
CA ARG A 18 11.53 -1.84 10.92
C ARG A 18 10.17 -2.20 10.35
N ILE A 19 9.09 -1.70 10.94
CA ILE A 19 7.72 -1.91 10.46
C ILE A 19 7.57 -1.29 9.06
N GLU A 20 8.04 -0.07 8.88
CA GLU A 20 8.00 0.66 7.61
C GLU A 20 8.73 -0.12 6.49
N LYS A 21 9.93 -0.64 6.77
CA LYS A 21 10.69 -1.46 5.82
C LYS A 21 9.96 -2.76 5.49
N LYS A 22 9.35 -3.43 6.48
CA LYS A 22 8.56 -4.64 6.28
C LYS A 22 7.34 -4.37 5.39
N ASN A 23 6.60 -3.30 5.66
CA ASN A 23 5.41 -2.94 4.87
C ASN A 23 5.80 -2.52 3.45
N THR A 24 6.89 -1.77 3.28
CA THR A 24 7.43 -1.41 1.96
C THR A 24 7.70 -2.67 1.12
N ALA A 25 8.43 -3.64 1.67
CA ALA A 25 8.73 -4.89 0.95
C ALA A 25 7.45 -5.67 0.59
N ARG A 26 6.47 -5.72 1.51
CA ARG A 26 5.18 -6.37 1.26
C ARG A 26 4.38 -5.67 0.15
N ILE A 27 4.36 -4.33 0.16
CA ILE A 27 3.68 -3.53 -0.88
C ILE A 27 4.30 -3.85 -2.24
N VAL A 28 5.64 -3.76 -2.36
CA VAL A 28 6.33 -4.05 -3.63
C VAL A 28 5.99 -5.44 -4.13
N LYS A 29 6.13 -6.46 -3.26
CA LYS A 29 5.87 -7.86 -3.64
C LYS A 29 4.44 -8.09 -4.13
N ASN A 30 3.43 -7.62 -3.37
CA ASN A 30 2.03 -7.81 -3.75
C ASN A 30 1.66 -7.00 -4.99
N SER A 31 2.21 -5.79 -5.13
CA SER A 31 1.98 -4.92 -6.30
C SER A 31 2.50 -5.56 -7.59
N ILE A 32 3.70 -6.16 -7.55
CA ILE A 32 4.28 -6.89 -8.69
C ILE A 32 3.43 -8.12 -9.02
N TYR A 33 3.09 -8.92 -8.01
CA TYR A 33 2.30 -10.14 -8.19
C TYR A 33 0.97 -9.88 -8.89
N VAL A 34 0.22 -8.88 -8.41
CA VAL A 34 -1.08 -8.51 -8.98
C VAL A 34 -0.93 -7.98 -10.40
N LYS A 35 0.07 -7.12 -10.67
CA LYS A 35 0.33 -6.62 -12.02
C LYS A 35 0.63 -7.72 -13.03
N GLN A 36 1.27 -8.81 -12.59
CA GLN A 36 1.61 -9.94 -13.45
C GLN A 36 0.43 -10.91 -13.67
N ASN A 37 -0.56 -10.90 -12.78
CA ASN A 37 -1.65 -11.89 -12.75
C ASN A 37 -2.99 -11.16 -12.53
N ILE A 38 -3.31 -10.18 -13.37
CA ILE A 38 -4.50 -9.35 -13.18
C ILE A 38 -5.75 -10.18 -13.48
N ASN A 39 -6.58 -10.40 -12.46
CA ASN A 39 -7.94 -10.93 -12.54
C ASN A 39 -8.71 -10.51 -11.28
N ASN A 40 -10.03 -10.74 -11.25
CA ASN A 40 -10.88 -10.37 -10.12
C ASN A 40 -10.37 -10.91 -8.77
N GLU A 41 -10.02 -12.19 -8.69
CA GLU A 41 -9.60 -12.84 -7.43
C GLU A 41 -8.33 -12.21 -6.85
N ASN A 42 -7.32 -12.01 -7.71
CA ASN A 42 -6.05 -11.42 -7.31
C ASN A 42 -6.21 -9.95 -6.91
N VAL A 43 -7.07 -9.19 -7.58
CA VAL A 43 -7.36 -7.80 -7.20
C VAL A 43 -8.13 -7.73 -5.88
N ILE A 44 -9.09 -8.62 -5.64
CA ILE A 44 -9.78 -8.72 -4.34
C ILE A 44 -8.77 -9.07 -3.23
N GLY A 45 -7.85 -10.00 -3.49
CA GLY A 45 -6.75 -10.31 -2.58
C GLY A 45 -5.88 -9.09 -2.28
N TYR A 46 -5.60 -8.28 -3.30
CA TYR A 46 -4.84 -7.03 -3.16
C TYR A 46 -5.59 -5.97 -2.33
N ILE A 47 -6.90 -5.82 -2.54
CA ILE A 47 -7.75 -4.92 -1.75
C ILE A 47 -7.69 -5.30 -0.26
N LYS A 48 -7.88 -6.59 0.06
CA LYS A 48 -7.76 -7.10 1.44
C LYS A 48 -6.39 -6.78 2.02
N PHE A 49 -5.33 -7.04 1.26
CA PHE A 49 -3.96 -6.71 1.67
C PHE A 49 -3.79 -5.21 1.99
N ILE A 50 -4.19 -4.31 1.09
CA ILE A 50 -4.06 -2.85 1.27
C ILE A 50 -4.89 -2.37 2.48
N LYS A 51 -6.07 -2.95 2.69
CA LYS A 51 -6.92 -2.65 3.85
C LYS A 51 -6.19 -2.93 5.16
N ASP A 52 -5.50 -4.06 5.25
CA ASP A 52 -4.87 -4.55 6.47
C ASP A 52 -3.48 -3.97 6.76
N ILE A 53 -2.89 -3.20 5.83
CA ILE A 53 -1.56 -2.62 6.03
C ILE A 53 -1.58 -1.10 6.24
N ASP A 54 -0.62 -0.64 7.03
CA ASP A 54 -0.23 0.76 7.05
C ASP A 54 0.66 1.07 5.85
N ILE A 55 0.23 2.03 5.04
CA ILE A 55 0.97 2.50 3.88
C ILE A 55 2.04 3.48 4.37
N PRO A 56 3.34 3.17 4.18
CA PRO A 56 4.40 4.11 4.52
C PRO A 56 4.22 5.45 3.82
N SER A 57 4.57 6.54 4.48
CA SER A 57 4.51 7.90 3.91
C SER A 57 5.50 8.12 2.76
N ARG A 58 6.38 7.15 2.48
CA ARG A 58 7.33 7.20 1.36
C ARG A 58 6.62 7.34 0.03
N THR A 59 7.05 8.35 -0.74
CA THR A 59 6.62 8.59 -2.12
C THR A 59 6.71 7.35 -2.99
N LEU A 60 7.78 6.55 -2.84
CA LEU A 60 7.97 5.31 -3.59
C LEU A 60 6.81 4.32 -3.38
N CYS A 61 6.35 4.11 -2.14
CA CYS A 61 5.25 3.18 -1.86
C CYS A 61 3.95 3.65 -2.50
N LYS A 62 3.65 4.94 -2.38
CA LYS A 62 2.46 5.55 -2.99
C LYS A 62 2.50 5.42 -4.51
N ASN A 63 3.64 5.72 -5.13
CA ASN A 63 3.81 5.62 -6.58
C ASN A 63 3.62 4.18 -7.07
N ILE A 64 4.20 3.19 -6.38
CA ILE A 64 4.01 1.78 -6.74
C ILE A 64 2.53 1.40 -6.70
N ILE A 65 1.81 1.80 -5.65
CA ILE A 65 0.39 1.50 -5.50
C ILE A 65 -0.44 2.19 -6.59
N ILE A 66 -0.13 3.44 -6.92
CA ILE A 66 -0.79 4.19 -8.00
C ILE A 66 -0.57 3.50 -9.35
N GLU A 67 0.66 3.10 -9.67
CA GLU A 67 0.96 2.41 -10.92
C GLU A 67 0.31 1.03 -11.01
N THR A 68 0.20 0.31 -9.89
CA THR A 68 -0.58 -0.93 -9.83
C THR A 68 -2.06 -0.68 -10.05
N TYR A 69 -2.64 0.36 -9.43
CA TYR A 69 -4.02 0.73 -9.66
C TYR A 69 -4.30 1.08 -11.13
N LYS A 70 -3.41 1.86 -11.79
CA LYS A 70 -3.55 2.16 -13.22
C LYS A 70 -3.58 0.91 -14.09
N ALA A 71 -2.71 -0.06 -13.81
CA ALA A 71 -2.70 -1.33 -14.53
C ALA A 71 -4.01 -2.11 -14.35
N ILE A 72 -4.53 -2.16 -13.12
CA ILE A 72 -5.81 -2.81 -12.80
C ILE A 72 -6.98 -2.09 -13.47
N LYS A 73 -7.01 -0.75 -13.40
CA LYS A 73 -8.07 0.08 -13.96
C LYS A 73 -8.23 -0.12 -15.47
N ASN A 74 -7.11 -0.23 -16.19
CA ASN A 74 -7.08 -0.37 -17.64
C ASN A 74 -7.30 -1.82 -18.11
N ASN A 75 -7.38 -2.80 -17.20
CA ASN A 75 -7.56 -4.20 -17.56
C ASN A 75 -9.06 -4.53 -17.71
N ILE A 76 -9.40 -5.23 -18.81
CA ILE A 76 -10.79 -5.60 -19.15
C ILE A 76 -11.30 -6.79 -18.33
N ASP A 77 -10.41 -7.65 -17.84
CA ASP A 77 -10.72 -8.86 -17.08
C ASP A 77 -11.02 -8.58 -15.60
N VAL A 78 -11.09 -7.29 -15.23
CA VAL A 78 -11.43 -6.84 -13.88
C VAL A 78 -12.75 -6.10 -13.91
N GLU A 79 -13.68 -6.50 -13.05
CA GLU A 79 -14.97 -5.84 -12.91
C GLU A 79 -14.82 -4.39 -12.42
N ASP A 80 -15.67 -3.51 -12.94
CA ASP A 80 -15.64 -2.09 -12.58
C ASP A 80 -16.02 -1.83 -11.12
N SER A 81 -16.84 -2.69 -10.52
CA SER A 81 -17.15 -2.70 -9.08
C SER A 81 -15.88 -2.85 -8.25
N ILE A 82 -15.04 -3.83 -8.58
CA ILE A 82 -13.77 -4.12 -7.91
C ILE A 82 -12.77 -2.97 -8.10
N LYS A 83 -12.69 -2.40 -9.32
CA LYS A 83 -11.85 -1.21 -9.58
C LYS A 83 -12.29 -0.02 -8.74
N SER A 84 -13.59 0.18 -8.57
CA SER A 84 -14.17 1.25 -7.75
C SER A 84 -13.84 1.05 -6.28
N ASP A 85 -14.02 -0.17 -5.75
CA ASP A 85 -13.68 -0.50 -4.37
C ASP A 85 -12.21 -0.25 -4.05
N LEU A 86 -11.32 -0.65 -4.96
CA LEU A 86 -9.88 -0.38 -4.81
C LEU A 86 -9.60 1.12 -4.81
N ARG A 87 -10.24 1.89 -5.71
CA ARG A 87 -10.07 3.35 -5.75
C ARG A 87 -10.47 4.01 -4.44
N ILE A 88 -11.68 3.70 -3.95
CA ILE A 88 -12.21 4.26 -2.70
C ILE A 88 -11.30 3.92 -1.53
N LEU A 89 -10.84 2.66 -1.43
CA LEU A 89 -9.91 2.24 -0.40
C LEU A 89 -8.61 3.05 -0.43
N LEU A 90 -8.07 3.30 -1.62
CA LEU A 90 -6.82 4.06 -1.78
C LEU A 90 -6.98 5.53 -1.38
N GLU A 91 -8.10 6.15 -1.75
CA GLU A 91 -8.45 7.51 -1.31
C GLU A 91 -8.59 7.58 0.22
N CYS A 92 -9.27 6.61 0.85
CA CYS A 92 -9.37 6.48 2.31
C CYS A 92 -8.00 6.30 3.00
N LYS A 93 -7.02 5.72 2.31
CA LYS A 93 -5.64 5.56 2.79
C LYS A 93 -4.75 6.77 2.48
N GLY A 94 -5.31 7.87 1.96
CA GLY A 94 -4.58 9.10 1.65
C GLY A 94 -3.68 8.99 0.41
N ILE A 95 -4.03 8.08 -0.51
CA ILE A 95 -3.44 8.01 -1.85
C ILE A 95 -4.36 8.79 -2.78
N SER A 96 -3.92 9.98 -3.15
CA SER A 96 -4.63 10.81 -4.12
C SER A 96 -4.15 10.51 -5.53
N PHE A 97 -5.11 10.40 -6.45
CA PHE A 97 -4.88 10.33 -7.88
C PHE A 97 -5.11 11.72 -8.46
N VAL A 98 -4.19 12.65 -8.19
CA VAL A 98 -4.22 13.94 -8.89
C VAL A 98 -3.83 13.64 -10.33
N TYR A 99 -4.80 13.84 -11.23
CA TYR A 99 -4.66 13.71 -12.68
C TYR A 99 -3.97 14.94 -13.25
#